data_AF-A0A969X5P2-F1
#
_entry.id   AF-A0A969X5P2-F1
#
_cell.length_a   1.000
_cell.length_b   1.000
_cell.length_c   1.000
_cell.angle_alpha   90.00
_cell.angle_beta   90.00
_cell.angle_gamma   90.00
#
_symmetry.space_group_name_H-M   'P 1'
#
loop_
_entity.id
_entity.type
_entity.pdbx_description
1 polymer ?
#
loop_
_entity_poly.entity_id
_entity_poly.type
_entity_poly.pdbx_seq_one_letter_code
_entity_poly.pdbx_strand_id
1 'polypeptide(L)'
;MKKQYIIIVVAATVLTFLSAFIFNACKKVDFDPVTKSYIKDTHSIDTTSCTLYLKIHSLNPKFSHPDYGICYSSSNAEPSIDNNKIRFGAITDTLTKTVIVKNLKHGTRYYFRSFVMDEENAKYGDVISLTIPITVAKLTTNEVSNITATYASCGGNITSDGGSSITARGVCWSTSQNPTTSNSKTTIGSGFGSFKSAITGLTAGTTYYVRAYATNSVGTQYGNQVSFKTLVGVPSLTTKEISNITATSASCGGNITSDGGSSVTARGVCWSTSQNPTISSSHSTSVGGTGSFSSSITGLTANTTYYVRAYATNSIGTQYGNQLSFQTPFATGSFTDSRDG
;
A
#
# COMPACT_ATOMS: atom_id res chain seq x y z
N MET A 1 31.11 54.90 -80.58
CA MET A 1 32.05 54.78 -81.72
C MET A 1 33.43 54.43 -81.19
N LYS A 2 34.03 53.32 -81.66
CA LYS A 2 35.46 53.10 -82.02
C LYS A 2 36.52 53.85 -81.17
N LYS A 3 37.49 53.23 -80.46
CA LYS A 3 38.58 52.31 -80.90
C LYS A 3 39.38 51.86 -79.63
N GLN A 4 39.61 50.56 -79.38
CA GLN A 4 40.74 49.67 -79.79
C GLN A 4 41.98 49.63 -78.85
N TYR A 5 42.01 48.62 -77.95
CA TYR A 5 42.93 47.44 -77.83
C TYR A 5 44.44 47.45 -78.17
N ILE A 6 45.17 46.60 -77.38
CA ILE A 6 46.39 45.76 -77.67
C ILE A 6 47.77 46.42 -77.46
N ILE A 7 48.84 45.84 -76.85
CA ILE A 7 49.18 44.64 -76.04
C ILE A 7 50.73 44.62 -75.89
N ILE A 8 51.30 43.96 -74.84
CA ILE A 8 52.69 43.37 -74.77
C ILE A 8 53.89 44.36 -74.65
N VAL A 9 54.95 44.20 -73.83
CA VAL A 9 55.48 43.14 -72.94
C VAL A 9 56.59 43.74 -72.04
N VAL A 10 56.58 43.33 -70.77
CA VAL A 10 57.72 43.03 -69.88
C VAL A 10 58.85 44.05 -69.74
N ALA A 11 58.91 44.65 -68.54
CA ALA A 11 60.17 44.74 -67.79
C ALA A 11 59.85 44.50 -66.31
N ALA A 12 59.89 43.21 -65.96
CA ALA A 12 59.71 42.69 -64.62
C ALA A 12 60.96 43.00 -63.77
N THR A 13 60.91 44.00 -62.89
CA THR A 13 61.95 44.17 -61.85
C THR A 13 61.51 45.00 -60.63
N VAL A 14 60.22 45.16 -60.34
CA VAL A 14 59.76 45.77 -59.06
C VAL A 14 58.48 45.11 -58.54
N LEU A 15 58.39 43.78 -58.60
CA LEU A 15 57.27 43.03 -58.01
C LEU A 15 57.70 41.66 -57.44
N THR A 16 58.85 41.61 -56.78
CA THR A 16 59.33 40.42 -56.05
C THR A 16 59.67 40.68 -54.59
N PHE A 17 59.57 41.93 -54.11
CA PHE A 17 59.85 42.28 -52.71
C PHE A 17 58.63 42.58 -51.85
N LEU A 18 57.41 42.65 -52.42
CA LEU A 18 56.17 42.86 -51.65
C LEU A 18 55.28 41.61 -51.56
N SER A 19 55.58 40.53 -52.29
CA SER A 19 54.90 39.23 -52.16
C SER A 19 55.59 38.29 -51.15
N ALA A 20 56.85 38.55 -50.77
CA ALA A 20 57.58 37.78 -49.77
C ALA A 20 57.39 38.27 -48.32
N PHE A 21 56.91 39.50 -48.12
CA PHE A 21 56.67 40.06 -46.77
C PHE A 21 55.20 40.02 -46.32
N ILE A 22 54.24 39.78 -47.22
CA ILE A 22 52.83 39.60 -46.84
C ILE A 22 52.50 38.12 -46.54
N PHE A 23 53.38 37.17 -46.91
CA PHE A 23 53.17 35.74 -46.62
C PHE A 23 53.77 35.25 -45.29
N ASN A 24 54.49 36.08 -44.53
CA ASN A 24 55.23 35.62 -43.33
C ASN A 24 54.71 36.19 -41.99
N ALA A 25 53.48 36.70 -41.95
CA ALA A 25 52.83 37.13 -40.71
C ALA A 25 51.44 36.52 -40.47
N CYS A 26 50.99 35.58 -41.31
CA CYS A 26 49.99 34.61 -40.88
C CYS A 26 50.75 33.41 -40.29
N LYS A 27 51.30 33.58 -39.09
CA LYS A 27 51.51 32.41 -38.21
C LYS A 27 50.11 31.81 -38.08
N LYS A 28 49.89 30.71 -38.79
CA LYS A 28 48.74 29.86 -38.59
C LYS A 28 48.72 29.60 -37.09
N VAL A 29 47.74 30.18 -36.40
CA VAL A 29 47.48 29.80 -35.01
C VAL A 29 46.93 28.39 -35.15
N ASP A 30 47.81 27.41 -35.26
CA ASP A 30 47.45 26.00 -35.16
C ASP A 30 47.01 25.83 -33.71
N PHE A 31 45.71 25.99 -33.47
CA PHE A 31 45.11 25.59 -32.21
C PHE A 31 45.35 24.10 -32.06
N ASP A 32 45.99 23.73 -30.96
CA ASP A 32 46.15 22.33 -30.64
C ASP A 32 44.76 21.68 -30.59
N PRO A 33 44.56 20.54 -31.28
CA PRO A 33 43.30 19.81 -31.24
C PRO A 33 42.93 19.52 -29.78
N VAL A 34 41.71 19.87 -29.37
CA VAL A 34 41.26 19.72 -27.97
C VAL A 34 40.46 18.44 -27.84
N THR A 35 40.76 17.63 -26.83
CA THR A 35 39.91 16.49 -26.45
C THR A 35 38.54 16.99 -25.99
N LYS A 36 37.48 16.60 -26.68
CA LYS A 36 36.09 16.99 -26.35
C LYS A 36 35.19 15.78 -26.24
N SER A 37 34.54 15.65 -25.09
CA SER A 37 33.44 14.71 -24.85
C SER A 37 32.22 15.46 -24.36
N TYR A 38 31.03 14.92 -24.59
CA TYR A 38 29.80 15.43 -24.01
C TYR A 38 28.79 14.30 -23.83
N ILE A 39 27.85 14.51 -22.91
CA ILE A 39 26.64 13.71 -22.83
C ILE A 39 25.59 14.42 -23.67
N LYS A 40 25.22 13.82 -24.80
CA LYS A 40 24.38 14.49 -25.82
C LYS A 40 22.95 14.69 -25.34
N ASP A 41 22.41 13.66 -24.68
CA ASP A 41 21.04 13.65 -24.19
C ASP A 41 20.86 12.53 -23.14
N THR A 42 19.76 12.59 -22.40
CA THR A 42 19.26 11.52 -21.54
C THR A 42 18.20 10.73 -22.31
N HIS A 43 18.40 9.42 -22.47
CA HIS A 43 17.51 8.61 -23.30
C HIS A 43 16.30 8.07 -22.53
N SER A 44 16.50 7.70 -21.26
CA SER A 44 15.44 7.23 -20.37
C SER A 44 15.85 7.39 -18.90
N ILE A 45 14.86 7.61 -18.04
CA ILE A 45 15.01 7.64 -16.60
C ILE A 45 14.02 6.61 -16.04
N ASP A 46 14.54 5.69 -15.25
CA ASP A 46 13.75 4.76 -14.42
C ASP A 46 13.93 5.15 -12.94
N THR A 47 13.18 4.48 -12.08
CA THR A 47 13.13 4.65 -10.63
C THR A 47 14.48 4.50 -9.92
N THR A 48 15.44 3.78 -10.50
CA THR A 48 16.76 3.55 -9.90
C THR A 48 17.92 3.67 -10.90
N SER A 49 17.64 4.10 -12.12
CA SER A 49 18.66 4.18 -13.16
C SER A 49 18.37 5.25 -14.20
N CYS A 50 19.40 5.68 -14.91
CA CYS A 50 19.26 6.51 -16.09
C CYS A 50 20.15 6.00 -17.23
N THR A 51 19.70 6.24 -18.45
CA THR A 51 20.43 5.93 -19.66
C THR A 51 20.95 7.22 -20.28
N LEU A 52 22.27 7.32 -20.41
CA LEU A 52 22.99 8.49 -20.92
C LEU A 52 23.64 8.16 -22.26
N TYR A 53 23.67 9.14 -23.15
CA TYR A 53 24.32 9.01 -24.45
C TYR A 53 25.66 9.74 -24.47
N LEU A 54 26.73 8.99 -24.21
CA LEU A 54 28.10 9.51 -24.21
C LEU A 54 28.60 9.62 -25.64
N LYS A 55 29.08 10.81 -26.01
CA LYS A 55 29.76 11.02 -27.29
C LYS A 55 31.16 11.59 -27.06
N ILE A 56 32.15 10.91 -27.64
CA ILE A 56 33.51 11.42 -27.76
C ILE A 56 33.61 12.05 -29.14
N HIS A 57 33.76 13.37 -29.19
CA HIS A 57 33.66 14.14 -30.44
C HIS A 57 35.02 14.40 -31.08
N SER A 58 36.06 14.55 -30.27
CA SER A 58 37.44 14.71 -30.74
C SER A 58 38.40 14.28 -29.65
N LEU A 59 39.56 13.76 -30.06
CA LEU A 59 40.67 13.34 -29.23
C LEU A 59 41.89 14.14 -29.65
N ASN A 60 42.72 14.57 -28.69
CA ASN A 60 43.97 15.24 -29.01
C ASN A 60 45.03 14.19 -29.39
N PRO A 61 45.45 14.08 -30.66
CA PRO A 61 46.43 13.10 -31.11
C PRO A 61 47.82 13.23 -30.45
N LYS A 62 48.11 14.32 -29.74
CA LYS A 62 49.36 14.49 -28.99
C LYS A 62 49.42 13.64 -27.73
N PHE A 63 48.27 13.22 -27.20
CA PHE A 63 48.19 12.50 -25.93
C PHE A 63 47.69 11.08 -26.13
N SER A 64 48.12 10.18 -25.25
CA SER A 64 47.43 8.90 -25.09
C SER A 64 46.14 9.10 -24.28
N HIS A 65 45.09 8.35 -24.61
CA HIS A 65 43.82 8.40 -23.88
C HIS A 65 43.55 7.07 -23.16
N PRO A 66 44.17 6.84 -21.98
CA PRO A 66 44.13 5.54 -21.32
C PRO A 66 42.77 5.19 -20.74
N ASP A 67 41.85 6.16 -20.62
CA ASP A 67 40.52 5.92 -20.11
C ASP A 67 39.51 7.00 -20.52
N TYR A 68 38.25 6.60 -20.60
CA TYR A 68 37.12 7.50 -20.78
C TYR A 68 35.88 6.95 -20.08
N GLY A 69 34.90 7.83 -19.84
CA GLY A 69 33.70 7.40 -19.15
C GLY A 69 32.76 8.52 -18.74
N ILE A 70 31.97 8.23 -17.72
CA ILE A 70 31.08 9.19 -17.07
C ILE A 70 31.40 9.21 -15.58
N CYS A 71 31.48 10.41 -15.00
CA CYS A 71 31.50 10.62 -13.56
C CYS A 71 30.21 11.32 -13.11
N TYR A 72 29.77 11.05 -11.89
CA TYR A 72 28.50 11.52 -11.38
C TYR A 72 28.46 11.67 -9.86
N SER A 73 27.61 12.57 -9.38
CA SER A 73 27.44 12.84 -7.95
C SER A 73 26.05 13.41 -7.67
N SER A 74 25.53 13.13 -6.47
CA SER A 74 24.31 13.77 -5.94
C SER A 74 24.61 14.98 -5.05
N SER A 75 25.88 15.22 -4.71
CA SER A 75 26.31 16.29 -3.80
C SER A 75 27.30 17.27 -4.44
N ASN A 76 28.03 16.83 -5.46
CA ASN A 76 28.93 17.67 -6.23
C ASN A 76 28.26 18.08 -7.55
N ALA A 77 28.02 19.37 -7.73
CA ALA A 77 27.42 19.92 -8.94
C ALA A 77 28.34 19.83 -10.18
N GLU A 78 29.65 19.68 -9.96
CA GLU A 78 30.65 19.47 -11.00
C GLU A 78 31.44 18.18 -10.73
N PRO A 79 30.86 16.99 -10.99
CA PRO A 79 31.51 15.73 -10.69
C PRO A 79 32.89 15.63 -11.34
N SER A 80 33.86 15.09 -10.60
CA SER A 80 35.19 14.74 -11.11
C SER A 80 35.37 13.22 -11.15
N ILE A 81 36.50 12.75 -11.69
CA ILE A 81 36.89 11.34 -11.61
C ILE A 81 37.06 10.82 -10.18
N ASP A 82 37.09 11.68 -9.16
CA ASP A 82 37.14 11.29 -7.74
C ASP A 82 35.76 10.93 -7.19
N ASN A 83 34.69 11.33 -7.87
CA ASN A 83 33.33 10.92 -7.55
C ASN A 83 33.01 9.51 -8.11
N ASN A 84 31.73 9.13 -8.07
CA ASN A 84 31.30 7.88 -8.69
C ASN A 84 31.55 7.94 -10.19
N LYS A 85 32.02 6.84 -10.77
CA LYS A 85 32.39 6.81 -12.19
C LYS A 85 32.17 5.44 -12.82
N ILE A 86 31.88 5.45 -14.11
CA ILE A 86 31.87 4.29 -14.99
C ILE A 86 33.00 4.49 -16.00
N ARG A 87 33.93 3.53 -16.06
CA ARG A 87 35.13 3.56 -16.89
C ARG A 87 34.98 2.57 -18.05
N PHE A 88 35.52 2.91 -19.21
CA PHE A 88 35.47 2.05 -20.40
C PHE A 88 36.85 1.66 -20.94
N GLY A 89 37.94 2.12 -20.30
CA GLY A 89 39.30 1.82 -20.73
C GLY A 89 39.76 2.72 -21.86
N ALA A 90 40.88 2.36 -22.50
CA ALA A 90 41.53 3.21 -23.48
C ALA A 90 40.66 3.47 -24.72
N ILE A 91 40.91 4.61 -25.37
CA ILE A 91 40.21 5.03 -26.58
C ILE A 91 41.19 5.65 -27.58
N THR A 92 41.04 5.34 -28.87
CA THR A 92 41.91 5.83 -29.94
C THR A 92 41.15 6.55 -31.05
N ASP A 93 39.81 6.49 -31.04
CA ASP A 93 38.95 7.16 -32.01
C ASP A 93 37.67 7.68 -31.34
N THR A 94 37.02 8.62 -32.01
CA THR A 94 35.69 9.13 -31.64
C THR A 94 34.66 8.01 -31.64
N LEU A 95 33.69 8.10 -30.75
CA LEU A 95 32.64 7.11 -30.65
C LEU A 95 31.38 7.69 -30.03
N THR A 96 30.34 6.90 -30.10
CA THR A 96 29.14 7.16 -29.33
C THR A 96 28.67 5.89 -28.62
N LYS A 97 28.32 6.02 -27.34
CA LYS A 97 28.04 4.89 -26.46
C LYS A 97 26.87 5.19 -25.54
N THR A 98 25.96 4.22 -25.44
CA THR A 98 24.89 4.24 -24.45
C THR A 98 25.44 3.73 -23.12
N VAL A 99 25.22 4.49 -22.06
CA VAL A 99 25.70 4.20 -20.69
C VAL A 99 24.52 4.13 -19.75
N ILE A 100 24.40 3.02 -19.01
CA ILE A 100 23.36 2.86 -17.99
C ILE A 100 23.99 3.07 -16.62
N VAL A 101 23.54 4.10 -15.90
CA VAL A 101 23.92 4.34 -14.51
C VAL A 101 22.85 3.75 -13.60
N LYS A 102 23.21 2.76 -12.79
CA LYS A 102 22.29 1.99 -11.92
C LYS A 102 22.42 2.39 -10.45
N ASN A 103 21.52 1.88 -9.62
CA ASN A 103 21.51 2.05 -8.16
C ASN A 103 21.45 3.52 -7.73
N LEU A 104 20.77 4.36 -8.52
CA LEU A 104 20.51 5.75 -8.18
C LEU A 104 19.37 5.84 -7.17
N LYS A 105 19.47 6.79 -6.24
CA LYS A 105 18.45 7.02 -5.22
C LYS A 105 17.24 7.73 -5.81
N HIS A 106 16.04 7.27 -5.48
CA HIS A 106 14.78 7.91 -5.85
C HIS A 106 14.72 9.34 -5.29
N GLY A 107 13.98 10.24 -5.97
CA GLY A 107 13.79 11.63 -5.55
C GLY A 107 15.08 12.46 -5.48
N THR A 108 16.22 11.90 -5.87
CA THR A 108 17.53 12.53 -5.72
C THR A 108 17.97 13.13 -7.04
N ARG A 109 18.44 14.38 -6.99
CA ARG A 109 19.08 15.03 -8.12
C ARG A 109 20.51 14.54 -8.25
N TYR A 110 20.89 14.16 -9.47
CA TYR A 110 22.26 13.78 -9.83
C TYR A 110 22.79 14.70 -10.91
N TYR A 111 24.09 14.97 -10.82
CA TYR A 111 24.90 15.67 -11.80
C TYR A 111 25.80 14.65 -12.49
N PHE A 112 25.98 14.78 -13.80
CA PHE A 112 26.78 13.87 -14.62
C PHE A 112 27.70 14.66 -15.54
N ARG A 113 28.90 14.15 -15.76
CA ARG A 113 29.85 14.64 -16.76
C ARG A 113 30.53 13.49 -17.46
N SER A 114 30.76 13.63 -18.77
CA SER A 114 31.71 12.77 -19.46
C SER A 114 33.13 13.14 -19.07
N PHE A 115 34.04 12.18 -19.11
CA PHE A 115 35.47 12.43 -18.98
C PHE A 115 36.27 11.63 -20.02
N VAL A 116 37.41 12.16 -20.41
CA VAL A 116 38.48 11.49 -21.17
C VAL A 116 39.79 11.83 -20.49
N MET A 117 40.63 10.85 -20.23
CA MET A 117 41.98 11.08 -19.72
C MET A 117 42.90 11.46 -20.88
N ASP A 118 43.61 12.58 -20.76
CA ASP A 118 44.77 12.92 -21.57
C ASP A 118 46.00 12.61 -20.70
N GLU A 119 46.61 11.44 -20.91
CA GLU A 119 47.60 10.87 -20.00
C GLU A 119 47.05 10.77 -18.56
N GLU A 120 47.55 11.59 -17.64
CA GLU A 120 47.11 11.66 -16.24
C GLU A 120 46.03 12.74 -15.99
N ASN A 121 45.73 13.58 -16.97
CA ASN A 121 44.85 14.73 -16.81
C ASN A 121 43.43 14.44 -17.33
N ALA A 122 42.42 14.53 -16.47
CA ALA A 122 41.03 14.39 -16.90
C ALA A 122 40.53 15.65 -17.64
N LYS A 123 39.99 15.45 -18.85
CA LYS A 123 39.20 16.43 -19.59
C LYS A 123 37.73 16.09 -19.47
N TYR A 124 36.93 17.07 -19.08
CA TYR A 124 35.51 16.86 -18.80
C TYR A 124 34.61 17.51 -19.85
N GLY A 125 33.47 16.90 -20.10
CA GLY A 125 32.37 17.52 -20.81
C GLY A 125 31.53 18.44 -19.93
N ASP A 126 30.50 19.01 -20.53
CA ASP A 126 29.48 19.81 -19.86
C ASP A 126 28.74 19.00 -18.79
N VAL A 127 28.26 19.70 -17.76
CA VAL A 127 27.43 19.11 -16.71
C VAL A 127 26.00 19.00 -17.22
N ILE A 128 25.41 17.81 -17.06
CA ILE A 128 23.96 17.63 -17.11
C ILE A 128 23.44 17.25 -15.73
N SER A 129 22.18 17.57 -15.44
CA SER A 129 21.53 17.13 -14.20
C SER A 129 20.13 16.59 -14.46
N LEU A 130 19.71 15.59 -13.70
CA LEU A 130 18.36 15.05 -13.69
C LEU A 130 17.97 14.63 -12.27
N THR A 131 16.67 14.52 -12.02
CA THR A 131 16.13 14.02 -10.75
C THR A 131 15.46 12.68 -10.99
N ILE A 132 15.82 11.67 -10.19
CA ILE A 132 15.20 10.35 -10.28
C ILE A 132 13.76 10.43 -9.74
N PRO A 133 12.75 9.91 -10.45
CA PRO A 133 11.37 10.04 -10.04
C PRO A 133 11.10 9.33 -8.71
N ILE A 134 10.26 9.93 -7.88
CA ILE A 134 9.61 9.23 -6.77
C ILE A 134 8.40 8.44 -7.31
N THR A 135 8.10 7.31 -6.69
CA THR A 135 6.95 6.46 -7.06
C THR A 135 6.08 6.20 -5.84
N VAL A 136 4.90 5.62 -6.04
CA VAL A 136 4.16 5.00 -4.93
C VAL A 136 4.99 3.91 -4.26
N ALA A 137 4.65 3.59 -3.01
CA ALA A 137 5.28 2.52 -2.24
C ALA A 137 5.08 1.15 -2.89
N LYS A 138 5.90 0.16 -2.53
CA LYS A 138 5.70 -1.27 -2.86
C LYS A 138 5.57 -2.05 -1.56
N LEU A 139 4.59 -2.94 -1.49
CA LEU A 139 4.32 -3.74 -0.30
C LEU A 139 3.62 -5.06 -0.63
N THR A 140 3.69 -6.01 0.28
CA THR A 140 2.94 -7.27 0.27
C THR A 140 1.94 -7.30 1.42
N THR A 141 0.85 -8.04 1.24
CA THR A 141 -0.10 -8.37 2.32
C THR A 141 0.28 -9.73 2.88
N ASN A 142 0.37 -9.83 4.21
CA ASN A 142 0.67 -11.08 4.88
C ASN A 142 -0.59 -11.93 5.02
N GLU A 143 -0.41 -13.24 5.18
CA GLU A 143 -1.51 -14.16 5.50
C GLU A 143 -2.24 -13.76 6.78
N VAL A 144 -3.55 -14.05 6.80
CA VAL A 144 -4.42 -13.73 7.94
C VAL A 144 -4.26 -14.81 9.02
N SER A 145 -4.24 -14.40 10.27
CA SER A 145 -4.07 -15.26 11.45
C SER A 145 -5.01 -14.86 12.58
N ASN A 146 -5.07 -15.66 13.66
CA ASN A 146 -5.91 -15.41 14.83
C ASN A 146 -7.39 -15.12 14.46
N ILE A 147 -7.93 -15.93 13.56
CA ILE A 147 -9.29 -15.75 13.04
C ILE A 147 -10.29 -16.27 14.08
N THR A 148 -11.25 -15.43 14.43
CA THR A 148 -12.41 -15.74 15.28
C THR A 148 -13.69 -15.39 14.54
N ALA A 149 -14.84 -15.41 15.22
CA ALA A 149 -16.12 -15.01 14.66
C ALA A 149 -16.21 -13.50 14.33
N THR A 150 -15.52 -12.64 15.08
CA THR A 150 -15.65 -11.17 14.95
C THR A 150 -14.32 -10.43 14.85
N TYR A 151 -13.22 -11.18 14.82
CA TYR A 151 -11.85 -10.65 14.84
C TYR A 151 -10.92 -11.48 13.93
N ALA A 152 -9.94 -10.82 13.33
CA ALA A 152 -8.77 -11.43 12.71
C ALA A 152 -7.53 -10.54 12.84
N SER A 153 -6.34 -11.10 12.66
CA SER A 153 -5.08 -10.36 12.59
C SER A 153 -4.48 -10.47 11.19
N CYS A 154 -4.13 -9.33 10.60
CA CYS A 154 -3.45 -9.27 9.30
C CYS A 154 -2.28 -8.26 9.39
N GLY A 155 -1.65 -7.96 8.26
CA GLY A 155 -0.56 -7.00 8.19
C GLY A 155 0.01 -6.94 6.79
N GLY A 156 1.14 -6.27 6.67
CA GLY A 156 1.90 -6.23 5.43
C GLY A 156 3.36 -5.94 5.68
N ASN A 157 4.14 -6.01 4.60
CA ASN A 157 5.53 -5.62 4.60
C ASN A 157 5.79 -4.64 3.46
N ILE A 158 6.19 -3.42 3.79
CA ILE A 158 6.56 -2.39 2.82
C ILE A 158 8.01 -2.66 2.40
N THR A 159 8.20 -3.07 1.15
CA THR A 159 9.51 -3.43 0.58
C THR A 159 10.20 -2.26 -0.11
N SER A 160 9.47 -1.21 -0.46
CA SER A 160 10.01 0.07 -0.94
C SER A 160 9.05 1.21 -0.58
N ASP A 161 9.57 2.35 -0.15
CA ASP A 161 8.80 3.57 0.08
C ASP A 161 8.66 4.43 -1.19
N GLY A 162 9.27 4.00 -2.30
CA GLY A 162 9.26 4.71 -3.57
C GLY A 162 10.07 6.01 -3.56
N GLY A 163 10.93 6.24 -2.56
CA GLY A 163 11.72 7.46 -2.42
C GLY A 163 11.04 8.61 -1.69
N SER A 164 9.87 8.36 -1.11
CA SER A 164 9.17 9.30 -0.23
C SER A 164 8.75 8.58 1.04
N SER A 165 8.89 9.25 2.18
CA SER A 165 8.44 8.72 3.47
C SER A 165 6.98 8.26 3.43
N ILE A 166 6.70 7.09 4.01
CA ILE A 166 5.34 6.57 4.20
C ILE A 166 4.61 7.41 5.25
N THR A 167 3.50 8.02 4.87
CA THR A 167 2.67 8.89 5.72
C THR A 167 1.51 8.14 6.37
N ALA A 168 1.02 7.07 5.75
CA ALA A 168 -0.01 6.21 6.33
C ALA A 168 0.17 4.76 5.88
N ARG A 169 -0.12 3.80 6.77
CA ARG A 169 -0.18 2.36 6.47
C ARG A 169 -1.26 1.67 7.29
N GLY A 170 -1.72 0.53 6.79
CA GLY A 170 -2.75 -0.27 7.45
C GLY A 170 -3.21 -1.42 6.58
N VAL A 171 -4.36 -2.00 6.91
CA VAL A 171 -5.05 -2.97 6.05
C VAL A 171 -6.46 -2.46 5.74
N CYS A 172 -6.96 -2.77 4.55
CA CYS A 172 -8.35 -2.54 4.16
C CYS A 172 -9.01 -3.85 3.77
N TRP A 173 -10.29 -4.03 4.12
CA TRP A 173 -11.03 -5.27 3.91
C TRP A 173 -12.48 -5.02 3.48
N SER A 174 -13.06 -6.02 2.83
CA SER A 174 -14.45 -6.03 2.37
C SER A 174 -14.92 -7.48 2.14
N THR A 175 -16.23 -7.69 2.03
CA THR A 175 -16.80 -8.95 1.52
C THR A 175 -16.74 -9.03 -0.01
N SER A 176 -16.43 -7.92 -0.68
CA SER A 176 -16.13 -7.86 -2.12
C SER A 176 -14.61 -7.87 -2.38
N GLN A 177 -14.21 -8.40 -3.53
CA GLN A 177 -12.81 -8.42 -3.95
C GLN A 177 -12.27 -7.00 -4.20
N ASN A 178 -10.95 -6.90 -4.15
CA ASN A 178 -10.13 -5.71 -4.35
C ASN A 178 -10.49 -4.55 -3.41
N PRO A 179 -10.54 -4.78 -2.08
CA PRO A 179 -10.82 -3.71 -1.13
C PRO A 179 -9.79 -2.59 -1.26
N THR A 180 -10.26 -1.37 -1.04
CA THR A 180 -9.42 -0.16 -1.03
C THR A 180 -9.63 0.61 0.27
N THR A 181 -8.91 1.72 0.44
CA THR A 181 -9.06 2.59 1.62
C THR A 181 -10.40 3.32 1.72
N SER A 182 -11.32 3.15 0.76
CA SER A 182 -12.72 3.57 0.86
C SER A 182 -13.63 2.55 1.55
N ASN A 183 -13.19 1.29 1.69
CA ASN A 183 -13.88 0.27 2.47
C ASN A 183 -13.50 0.34 3.96
N SER A 184 -13.82 -0.71 4.72
CA SER A 184 -13.33 -0.87 6.09
C SER A 184 -11.80 -0.91 6.08
N LYS A 185 -11.18 -0.15 6.98
CA LYS A 185 -9.71 -0.09 7.10
C LYS A 185 -9.26 0.18 8.53
N THR A 186 -8.00 -0.13 8.78
CA THR A 186 -7.25 0.39 9.93
C THR A 186 -6.30 1.49 9.50
N THR A 187 -5.84 2.30 10.44
CA THR A 187 -4.76 3.28 10.20
C THR A 187 -3.78 3.18 11.36
N ILE A 188 -2.62 2.60 11.11
CA ILE A 188 -1.59 2.33 12.14
C ILE A 188 -0.61 3.50 12.27
N GLY A 189 -0.57 4.39 11.28
CA GLY A 189 0.32 5.56 11.23
C GLY A 189 1.36 5.45 10.12
N SER A 190 2.55 6.01 10.34
CA SER A 190 3.66 6.05 9.38
C SER A 190 4.68 4.91 9.60
N GLY A 191 5.64 4.79 8.68
CA GLY A 191 6.84 3.95 8.85
C GLY A 191 7.05 2.91 7.73
N PHE A 192 8.30 2.44 7.62
CA PHE A 192 8.74 1.44 6.65
C PHE A 192 8.72 0.01 7.25
N GLY A 193 8.78 -1.00 6.38
CA GLY A 193 8.90 -2.42 6.76
C GLY A 193 7.59 -3.09 7.18
N SER A 194 7.72 -4.14 7.99
CA SER A 194 6.62 -4.99 8.45
C SER A 194 5.72 -4.30 9.48
N PHE A 195 4.43 -4.58 9.41
CA PHE A 195 3.44 -4.14 10.40
C PHE A 195 2.33 -5.19 10.57
N LYS A 196 1.64 -5.14 11.71
CA LYS A 196 0.45 -5.96 12.02
C LYS A 196 -0.73 -5.06 12.37
N SER A 197 -1.93 -5.54 12.04
CA SER A 197 -3.20 -4.88 12.28
C SER A 197 -4.22 -5.86 12.85
N ALA A 198 -4.95 -5.41 13.87
CA ALA A 198 -6.20 -6.02 14.29
C ALA A 198 -7.32 -5.64 13.31
N ILE A 199 -8.13 -6.62 12.92
CA ILE A 199 -9.36 -6.44 12.13
C ILE A 199 -10.51 -6.83 13.05
N THR A 200 -11.36 -5.86 13.40
CA THR A 200 -12.48 -6.02 14.35
C THR A 200 -13.82 -5.76 13.68
N GLY A 201 -14.91 -6.15 14.33
CA GLY A 201 -16.26 -5.87 13.83
C GLY A 201 -16.63 -6.72 12.62
N LEU A 202 -16.06 -7.92 12.50
CA LEU A 202 -16.38 -8.86 11.45
C LEU A 202 -17.69 -9.61 11.77
N THR A 203 -18.39 -10.04 10.73
CA THR A 203 -19.57 -10.91 10.86
C THR A 203 -19.12 -12.37 10.86
N ALA A 204 -19.66 -13.16 11.79
CA ALA A 204 -19.34 -14.59 11.90
C ALA A 204 -19.68 -15.36 10.62
N GLY A 205 -18.95 -16.46 10.36
CA GLY A 205 -19.15 -17.31 9.18
C GLY A 205 -18.99 -16.63 7.81
N THR A 206 -18.46 -15.41 7.74
CA THR A 206 -18.39 -14.59 6.54
C THR A 206 -16.99 -14.61 5.92
N THR A 207 -16.94 -14.65 4.58
CA THR A 207 -15.69 -14.53 3.81
C THR A 207 -15.35 -13.07 3.58
N TYR A 208 -14.11 -12.69 3.88
CA TYR A 208 -13.55 -11.36 3.64
C TYR A 208 -12.30 -11.44 2.76
N TYR A 209 -12.12 -10.39 1.98
CA TYR A 209 -10.90 -10.08 1.23
C TYR A 209 -10.18 -8.94 1.93
N VAL A 210 -8.86 -9.01 2.04
CA VAL A 210 -8.04 -7.99 2.71
C VAL A 210 -6.78 -7.69 1.90
N ARG A 211 -6.37 -6.42 1.94
CA ARG A 211 -5.13 -5.90 1.35
C ARG A 211 -4.44 -4.98 2.33
N ALA A 212 -3.13 -5.11 2.48
CA ALA A 212 -2.30 -4.07 3.09
C ALA A 212 -2.27 -2.84 2.17
N TYR A 213 -2.21 -1.65 2.76
CA TYR A 213 -2.02 -0.40 2.03
C TYR A 213 -0.90 0.45 2.65
N ALA A 214 -0.23 1.23 1.82
CA ALA A 214 0.70 2.27 2.23
C ALA A 214 0.55 3.51 1.34
N THR A 215 0.63 4.68 1.96
CA THR A 215 0.51 5.99 1.32
C THR A 215 1.81 6.76 1.50
N ASN A 216 2.29 7.38 0.43
CA ASN A 216 3.37 8.35 0.44
C ASN A 216 2.92 9.63 -0.30
N SER A 217 3.82 10.58 -0.58
CA SER A 217 3.47 11.83 -1.25
C SER A 217 2.96 11.66 -2.69
N VAL A 218 3.26 10.52 -3.33
CA VAL A 218 2.83 10.21 -4.70
C VAL A 218 1.42 9.61 -4.71
N GLY A 219 1.09 8.79 -3.71
CA GLY A 219 -0.24 8.20 -3.59
C GLY A 219 -0.28 6.95 -2.71
N THR A 220 -1.40 6.23 -2.80
CA THR A 220 -1.64 5.00 -2.04
C THR A 220 -1.45 3.78 -2.93
N GLN A 221 -0.59 2.86 -2.51
CA GLN A 221 -0.44 1.53 -3.12
C GLN A 221 -0.99 0.45 -2.19
N TYR A 222 -1.44 -0.64 -2.80
CA TYR A 222 -1.96 -1.83 -2.11
C TYR A 222 -1.10 -3.04 -2.40
N GLY A 223 -0.99 -3.94 -1.42
CA GLY A 223 -0.40 -5.26 -1.59
C GLY A 223 -1.28 -6.23 -2.39
N ASN A 224 -0.84 -7.49 -2.47
CA ASN A 224 -1.65 -8.60 -2.98
C ASN A 224 -2.92 -8.78 -2.15
N GLN A 225 -3.98 -9.31 -2.76
CA GLN A 225 -5.17 -9.70 -2.02
C GLN A 225 -4.96 -11.06 -1.37
N VAL A 226 -5.40 -11.18 -0.11
CA VAL A 226 -5.62 -12.46 0.55
C VAL A 226 -7.08 -12.53 1.02
N SER A 227 -7.61 -13.74 1.18
CA SER A 227 -8.98 -13.96 1.64
C SER A 227 -8.99 -14.89 2.84
N PHE A 228 -9.93 -14.68 3.74
CA PHE A 228 -10.15 -15.55 4.90
C PHE A 228 -11.63 -15.64 5.21
N LYS A 229 -12.04 -16.70 5.91
CA LYS A 229 -13.41 -16.86 6.41
C LYS A 229 -13.38 -16.81 7.93
N THR A 230 -14.16 -15.92 8.53
CA THR A 230 -14.33 -15.88 9.99
C THR A 230 -14.92 -17.19 10.49
N LEU A 231 -14.59 -17.56 11.73
CA LEU A 231 -15.23 -18.70 12.36
C LEU A 231 -16.72 -18.46 12.58
N VAL A 232 -17.45 -19.54 12.81
CA VAL A 232 -18.81 -19.46 13.34
C VAL A 232 -18.73 -19.32 14.87
N GLY A 233 -19.70 -18.63 15.46
CA GLY A 233 -19.83 -18.40 16.89
C GLY A 233 -21.18 -18.90 17.42
N VAL A 234 -21.45 -18.66 18.69
CA VAL A 234 -22.79 -18.87 19.27
C VAL A 234 -23.77 -17.78 18.82
N PRO A 235 -25.10 -18.02 18.87
CA PRO A 235 -26.09 -17.01 18.52
C PRO A 235 -26.02 -15.78 19.45
N SER A 236 -26.52 -14.63 19.00
CA SER A 236 -26.71 -13.44 19.83
C SER A 236 -28.20 -13.12 19.94
N LEU A 237 -28.69 -12.88 21.15
CA LEU A 237 -30.11 -12.64 21.42
C LEU A 237 -30.37 -11.80 22.66
N THR A 238 -31.59 -11.26 22.75
CA THR A 238 -32.13 -10.58 23.94
C THR A 238 -33.40 -11.27 24.42
N THR A 239 -33.68 -11.19 25.71
CA THR A 239 -34.94 -11.66 26.31
C THR A 239 -35.96 -10.55 26.24
N LYS A 240 -37.16 -10.84 25.72
CA LYS A 240 -38.26 -9.87 25.66
C LYS A 240 -38.98 -9.77 27.00
N GLU A 241 -39.67 -8.66 27.22
CA GLU A 241 -40.50 -8.44 28.40
C GLU A 241 -41.52 -9.56 28.61
N ILE A 242 -41.83 -9.80 29.89
CA ILE A 242 -42.78 -10.82 30.32
C ILE A 242 -44.18 -10.21 30.34
N SER A 243 -45.17 -10.96 29.88
CA SER A 243 -46.57 -10.53 29.81
C SER A 243 -47.53 -11.67 30.18
N ASN A 244 -48.83 -11.37 30.26
CA ASN A 244 -49.90 -12.35 30.51
C ASN A 244 -49.63 -13.26 31.73
N ILE A 245 -49.19 -12.67 32.85
CA ILE A 245 -48.85 -13.41 34.06
C ILE A 245 -50.14 -13.85 34.77
N THR A 246 -50.26 -15.16 35.01
CA THR A 246 -51.32 -15.79 35.79
C THR A 246 -50.72 -16.57 36.96
N ALA A 247 -51.56 -17.14 37.83
CA ALA A 247 -51.10 -17.95 38.96
C ALA A 247 -50.27 -19.19 38.53
N THR A 248 -50.42 -19.66 37.29
CA THR A 248 -49.77 -20.90 36.81
C THR A 248 -49.08 -20.77 35.44
N SER A 249 -49.11 -19.60 34.81
CA SER A 249 -48.50 -19.35 33.51
C SER A 249 -48.03 -17.92 33.30
N ALA A 250 -47.19 -17.71 32.29
CA ALA A 250 -46.80 -16.40 31.78
C ALA A 250 -46.46 -16.50 30.28
N SER A 251 -46.30 -15.37 29.61
CA SER A 251 -45.76 -15.29 28.24
C SER A 251 -44.43 -14.54 28.25
N CYS A 252 -43.46 -15.04 27.50
CA CYS A 252 -42.19 -14.35 27.28
C CYS A 252 -41.71 -14.66 25.85
N GLY A 253 -40.45 -14.35 25.54
CA GLY A 253 -39.84 -14.63 24.26
C GLY A 253 -38.45 -14.03 24.18
N GLY A 254 -37.97 -13.90 22.95
CA GLY A 254 -36.68 -13.30 22.68
C GLY A 254 -36.60 -12.70 21.29
N ASN A 255 -35.48 -12.05 21.02
CA ASN A 255 -35.11 -11.61 19.68
C ASN A 255 -33.68 -12.05 19.40
N ILE A 256 -33.51 -12.98 18.46
CA ILE A 256 -32.20 -13.47 18.01
C ILE A 256 -31.72 -12.51 16.92
N THR A 257 -30.72 -11.70 17.24
CA THR A 257 -30.15 -10.67 16.35
C THR A 257 -29.08 -11.24 15.42
N SER A 258 -28.46 -12.36 15.79
CA SER A 258 -27.51 -13.10 14.94
C SER A 258 -27.55 -14.58 15.28
N ASP A 259 -27.40 -15.43 14.27
CA ASP A 259 -27.24 -16.87 14.43
C ASP A 259 -25.77 -17.27 14.70
N GLY A 260 -24.84 -16.32 14.70
CA GLY A 260 -23.40 -16.60 14.84
C GLY A 260 -22.79 -17.24 13.58
N GLY A 261 -23.42 -17.13 12.42
CA GLY A 261 -22.95 -17.71 11.15
C GLY A 261 -23.20 -19.22 11.01
N SER A 262 -23.97 -19.81 11.93
CA SER A 262 -24.43 -21.20 11.87
C SER A 262 -25.91 -21.23 12.22
N SER A 263 -26.72 -22.01 11.49
CA SER A 263 -28.16 -22.06 11.69
C SER A 263 -28.53 -22.38 13.15
N VAL A 264 -29.45 -21.59 13.70
CA VAL A 264 -30.06 -21.86 15.00
C VAL A 264 -30.90 -23.14 14.86
N THR A 265 -30.61 -24.15 15.66
CA THR A 265 -31.28 -25.46 15.68
C THR A 265 -32.41 -25.51 16.69
N ALA A 266 -32.30 -24.76 17.79
CA ALA A 266 -33.34 -24.66 18.83
C ALA A 266 -33.39 -23.25 19.42
N ARG A 267 -34.58 -22.80 19.82
CA ARG A 267 -34.78 -21.53 20.55
C ARG A 267 -35.99 -21.61 21.47
N GLY A 268 -35.98 -20.80 22.52
CA GLY A 268 -37.09 -20.71 23.46
C GLY A 268 -36.77 -19.87 24.67
N VAL A 269 -37.51 -20.08 25.77
CA VAL A 269 -37.22 -19.48 27.08
C VAL A 269 -36.98 -20.57 28.12
N CYS A 270 -36.10 -20.29 29.07
CA CYS A 270 -35.84 -21.11 30.25
C CYS A 270 -36.16 -20.31 31.51
N TRP A 271 -36.70 -20.97 32.53
CA TRP A 271 -37.17 -20.35 33.76
C TRP A 271 -36.90 -21.23 35.00
N SER A 272 -36.75 -20.57 36.14
CA SER A 272 -36.51 -21.20 37.44
C SER A 272 -36.85 -20.24 38.58
N THR A 273 -37.02 -20.75 39.80
CA THR A 273 -37.06 -19.94 41.03
C THR A 273 -35.66 -19.48 41.47
N SER A 274 -34.61 -20.08 40.91
CA SER A 274 -33.22 -19.65 41.07
C SER A 274 -32.77 -18.74 39.93
N GLN A 275 -31.86 -17.82 40.24
CA GLN A 275 -31.26 -16.94 39.23
C GLN A 275 -30.42 -17.73 38.21
N ASN A 276 -30.25 -17.12 37.04
CA ASN A 276 -29.54 -17.61 35.87
C ASN A 276 -30.06 -18.96 35.35
N PRO A 277 -31.37 -19.10 35.05
CA PRO A 277 -31.90 -20.32 34.47
C PRO A 277 -31.18 -20.65 33.16
N THR A 278 -31.07 -21.95 32.89
CA THR A 278 -30.45 -22.52 31.69
C THR A 278 -31.40 -23.55 31.08
N ILE A 279 -31.03 -24.14 29.94
CA ILE A 279 -31.79 -25.25 29.34
C ILE A 279 -31.85 -26.52 30.21
N SER A 280 -31.09 -26.61 31.32
CA SER A 280 -31.25 -27.68 32.30
C SER A 280 -32.35 -27.39 33.34
N SER A 281 -32.89 -26.17 33.36
CA SER A 281 -34.07 -25.78 34.12
C SER A 281 -35.35 -26.11 33.33
N SER A 282 -36.51 -25.70 33.85
CA SER A 282 -37.74 -25.69 33.06
C SER A 282 -37.56 -24.80 31.83
N HIS A 283 -37.93 -25.30 30.65
CA HIS A 283 -37.78 -24.55 29.41
C HIS A 283 -38.80 -24.99 28.35
N SER A 284 -39.04 -24.09 27.41
CA SER A 284 -39.81 -24.35 26.18
C SER A 284 -38.83 -24.53 25.04
N THR A 285 -39.10 -25.42 24.09
CA THR A 285 -38.31 -25.53 22.85
C THR A 285 -39.20 -25.32 21.63
N SER A 286 -38.72 -24.50 20.69
CA SER A 286 -39.29 -24.33 19.35
C SER A 286 -38.24 -24.56 18.28
N VAL A 287 -38.70 -24.86 17.06
CA VAL A 287 -37.83 -24.97 15.88
C VAL A 287 -37.11 -23.63 15.66
N GLY A 288 -35.85 -23.70 15.22
CA GLY A 288 -34.92 -22.57 15.19
C GLY A 288 -35.27 -21.41 14.24
N GLY A 289 -34.23 -20.68 13.81
CA GLY A 289 -34.34 -19.44 13.03
C GLY A 289 -34.09 -18.17 13.83
N THR A 290 -33.75 -17.09 13.12
CA THR A 290 -33.46 -15.76 13.70
C THR A 290 -34.72 -14.93 13.90
N GLY A 291 -34.55 -13.72 14.46
CA GLY A 291 -35.62 -12.76 14.67
C GLY A 291 -36.38 -12.96 15.98
N SER A 292 -37.55 -12.33 16.04
CA SER A 292 -38.41 -12.31 17.22
C SER A 292 -39.22 -13.58 17.36
N PHE A 293 -39.37 -14.06 18.60
CA PHE A 293 -40.24 -15.18 18.94
C PHE A 293 -40.92 -14.96 20.29
N SER A 294 -42.01 -15.69 20.52
CA SER A 294 -42.73 -15.77 21.78
C SER A 294 -42.85 -17.22 22.24
N SER A 295 -42.98 -17.43 23.55
CA SER A 295 -43.10 -18.74 24.18
C SER A 295 -44.00 -18.65 25.41
N SER A 296 -44.82 -19.67 25.61
CA SER A 296 -45.61 -19.84 26.81
C SER A 296 -44.77 -20.47 27.92
N ILE A 297 -44.90 -19.93 29.12
CA ILE A 297 -44.35 -20.46 30.35
C ILE A 297 -45.51 -21.05 31.12
N THR A 298 -45.45 -22.33 31.47
CA THR A 298 -46.53 -23.06 32.14
C THR A 298 -45.99 -23.88 33.31
N GLY A 299 -46.89 -24.41 34.14
CA GLY A 299 -46.52 -25.21 35.30
C GLY A 299 -45.92 -24.39 36.44
N LEU A 300 -46.29 -23.11 36.53
CA LEU A 300 -45.84 -22.24 37.61
C LEU A 300 -46.66 -22.47 38.88
N THR A 301 -46.05 -22.19 40.02
CA THR A 301 -46.72 -22.14 41.32
C THR A 301 -47.18 -20.72 41.61
N ALA A 302 -48.36 -20.57 42.21
CA ALA A 302 -48.89 -19.27 42.62
C ALA A 302 -48.00 -18.60 43.68
N ASN A 303 -48.06 -17.27 43.77
CA ASN A 303 -47.28 -16.47 44.72
C ASN A 303 -45.78 -16.81 44.75
N THR A 304 -45.19 -17.08 43.58
CA THR A 304 -43.80 -17.52 43.46
C THR A 304 -43.04 -16.62 42.50
N THR A 305 -41.83 -16.22 42.89
CA THR A 305 -40.94 -15.44 42.02
C THR A 305 -40.16 -16.36 41.09
N TYR A 306 -40.17 -16.05 39.80
CA TYR A 306 -39.43 -16.75 38.76
C TYR A 306 -38.47 -15.81 38.04
N TYR A 307 -37.32 -16.34 37.66
CA TYR A 307 -36.35 -15.75 36.76
C TYR A 307 -36.46 -16.41 35.39
N VAL A 308 -36.29 -15.63 34.32
CA VAL A 308 -36.51 -16.03 32.93
C VAL A 308 -35.38 -15.53 32.04
N ARG A 309 -34.96 -16.37 31.08
CA ARG A 309 -34.03 -16.01 30.01
C ARG A 309 -34.44 -16.65 28.70
N ALA A 310 -34.41 -15.89 27.61
CA ALA A 310 -34.43 -16.47 26.26
C ALA A 310 -33.13 -17.24 26.01
N TYR A 311 -33.20 -18.32 25.22
CA TYR A 311 -32.02 -19.06 24.75
C TYR A 311 -32.12 -19.37 23.25
N ALA A 312 -30.97 -19.55 22.63
CA ALA A 312 -30.83 -20.06 21.27
C ALA A 312 -29.60 -20.96 21.16
N THR A 313 -29.73 -22.06 20.43
CA THR A 313 -28.70 -23.07 20.23
C THR A 313 -28.38 -23.19 18.75
N ASN A 314 -27.09 -23.23 18.40
CA ASN A 314 -26.60 -23.62 17.09
C ASN A 314 -25.54 -24.72 17.23
N SER A 315 -24.84 -25.07 16.14
CA SER A 315 -23.79 -26.11 16.17
C SER A 315 -22.60 -25.81 17.09
N ILE A 316 -22.39 -24.54 17.48
CA ILE A 316 -21.29 -24.11 18.35
C ILE A 316 -21.69 -24.14 19.83
N GLY A 317 -22.95 -23.85 20.14
CA GLY A 317 -23.43 -23.93 21.51
C GLY A 317 -24.72 -23.18 21.74
N THR A 318 -25.06 -23.04 23.02
CA THR A 318 -26.26 -22.33 23.48
C THR A 318 -25.87 -20.98 24.09
N GLN A 319 -26.48 -19.91 23.59
CA GLN A 319 -26.40 -18.58 24.18
C GLN A 319 -27.72 -18.20 24.83
N TYR A 320 -27.64 -17.36 25.86
CA TYR A 320 -28.78 -16.86 26.60
C TYR A 320 -28.84 -15.33 26.54
N GLY A 321 -30.07 -14.80 26.54
CA GLY A 321 -30.32 -13.37 26.69
C GLY A 321 -30.11 -12.87 28.13
N ASN A 322 -30.44 -11.60 28.34
CA ASN A 322 -30.52 -10.97 29.66
C ASN A 322 -31.57 -11.65 30.54
N GLN A 323 -31.35 -11.68 31.84
CA GLN A 323 -32.34 -12.19 32.79
C GLN A 323 -33.43 -11.14 33.06
N LEU A 324 -34.67 -11.61 33.15
CA LEU A 324 -35.80 -10.90 33.70
C LEU A 324 -36.40 -11.70 34.87
N SER A 325 -37.24 -11.07 35.68
CA SER A 325 -37.95 -11.73 36.79
C SER A 325 -39.39 -11.26 36.87
N PHE A 326 -40.27 -12.12 37.39
CA PHE A 326 -41.66 -11.80 37.68
C PHE A 326 -42.17 -12.65 38.85
N GLN A 327 -43.27 -12.23 39.47
CA GLN A 327 -43.96 -13.00 40.50
C GLN A 327 -45.36 -13.37 40.02
N THR A 328 -45.73 -14.64 40.19
CA THR A 328 -47.11 -15.08 39.93
C THR A 328 -48.05 -14.55 41.03
N PRO A 329 -49.30 -14.17 40.69
CA PRO A 329 -50.30 -13.82 41.69
C PRO A 329 -50.68 -15.04 42.54
N PHE A 330 -51.39 -14.79 43.63
CA PHE A 330 -52.03 -15.85 44.42
C PHE A 330 -53.03 -16.64 43.57
N ALA A 331 -53.24 -17.92 43.91
CA ALA A 331 -54.29 -18.71 43.28
C ALA A 331 -55.65 -18.10 43.66
N THR A 332 -56.45 -17.71 42.66
CA THR A 332 -57.83 -17.31 42.90
C THR A 332 -58.64 -18.57 43.17
N GLY A 333 -58.84 -18.91 44.45
CA GLY A 333 -59.87 -19.86 44.83
C GLY A 333 -61.23 -19.23 44.56
N SER A 334 -62.15 -19.95 43.90
CA SER A 334 -63.56 -19.61 44.04
C SER A 334 -63.94 -19.91 45.48
N PHE A 335 -64.13 -18.88 46.30
CA PHE A 335 -64.98 -19.03 47.47
C PHE A 335 -66.40 -19.15 46.92
N THR A 336 -66.87 -20.37 46.70
CA THR A 336 -68.31 -20.63 46.73
C THR A 336 -68.65 -20.81 48.20
N ASP A 337 -69.10 -19.75 48.85
CA ASP A 337 -69.69 -19.88 50.17
C ASP A 337 -71.06 -20.57 49.96
N SER A 338 -71.36 -21.59 50.76
CA SER A 338 -72.67 -22.26 50.70
C SER A 338 -73.83 -21.35 51.16
N ARG A 339 -73.54 -20.08 51.50
CA ARG A 339 -74.51 -19.01 51.79
C ARG A 339 -74.79 -18.09 50.58
N ASP A 340 -74.10 -18.29 49.47
CA ASP A 340 -74.32 -17.58 48.21
C ASP A 340 -75.42 -18.32 47.42
N GLY A 341 -76.64 -18.30 47.97
CA GLY A 341 -77.82 -18.95 47.41
C GLY A 341 -78.34 -18.30 46.12
#